data_AF-A0A1M6U0N7-F1
#
_entry.id   AF-A0A1M6U0N7-F1
#
_cell.length_a   1.000
_cell.length_b   1.000
_cell.length_c   1.000
_cell.angle_alpha   90.00
_cell.angle_beta   90.00
_cell.angle_gamma   90.00
#
_symmetry.space_group_name_H-M   'P 1'
#
loop_
_entity.id
_entity.type
_entity.pdbx_description
1 polymer ?
#
loop_
_entity_poly.entity_id
_entity_poly.type
_entity_poly.pdbx_seq_one_letter_code
_entity_poly.pdbx_strand_id
1 'polypeptide(L)'
;MELVRNQRAGASYEEILNKIEEIKTTGRIFFTVENINYLTKGGRIGKLAGVATGALSIRPLIVLKEGEIFPSGITRGREKSKKKVTEQILKYIRDNGNDPDAFAINVGYGYDLEEGKAFQEHFIELVKKEWPDAKAEVGILQIGATIGVHTGPHPLGFGIIKK
;
A
#
# COMPACT_ATOMS: atom_id res chain seq x y z
N MET A 1 7.99 12.88 0.67
CA MET A 1 7.45 13.90 -0.26
C MET A 1 6.65 14.96 0.48
N GLU A 2 5.73 14.59 1.38
CA GLU A 2 4.88 15.58 2.08
C GLU A 2 5.66 16.63 2.90
N LEU A 3 6.66 16.21 3.65
CA LEU A 3 7.51 17.14 4.41
C LEU A 3 8.27 18.12 3.52
N VAL A 4 8.67 17.68 2.32
CA VAL A 4 9.33 18.54 1.32
C VAL A 4 8.34 19.57 0.78
N ARG A 5 7.05 19.22 0.65
CA ARG A 5 6.00 20.18 0.27
C ARG A 5 5.81 21.24 1.35
N ASN A 6 5.74 20.82 2.62
CA ASN A 6 5.64 21.74 3.77
C ASN A 6 6.85 22.68 3.84
N GLN A 7 8.07 22.16 3.70
CA GLN A 7 9.28 22.97 3.65
C GLN A 7 9.23 24.01 2.51
N ARG A 8 8.83 23.59 1.30
CA ARG A 8 8.69 24.50 0.15
C ARG A 8 7.58 25.52 0.32
N ALA A 9 6.57 25.22 1.13
CA ALA A 9 5.51 26.16 1.51
C ALA A 9 5.93 27.13 2.63
N GLY A 10 7.18 27.05 3.12
CA GLY A 10 7.74 27.95 4.12
C GLY A 10 7.59 27.48 5.57
N ALA A 11 7.18 26.23 5.81
CA ALA A 11 7.12 25.69 7.17
C ALA A 11 8.51 25.68 7.82
N SER A 12 8.54 26.10 9.08
CA SER A 12 9.71 26.04 9.95
C SER A 12 10.12 24.60 10.27
N TYR A 13 11.35 24.44 10.78
CA TYR A 13 11.86 23.14 11.20
C TYR A 13 10.97 22.48 12.28
N GLU A 14 10.52 23.26 13.26
CA GLU A 14 9.67 22.76 14.34
C GLU A 14 8.29 22.33 13.84
N GLU A 15 7.68 23.08 12.93
CA GLU A 15 6.41 22.71 12.29
C GLU A 15 6.55 21.41 11.50
N ILE A 16 7.65 21.23 10.78
CA ILE A 16 7.94 19.98 10.06
C ILE A 16 8.08 18.81 11.05
N LEU A 17 8.83 18.97 12.15
CA LEU A 17 8.98 17.91 13.15
C LEU A 17 7.63 17.51 13.77
N ASN A 18 6.82 18.50 14.17
CA ASN A 18 5.49 18.25 14.70
C ASN A 18 4.61 17.53 13.69
N LYS A 19 4.70 17.92 12.40
CA LYS A 19 3.95 17.27 11.33
C LYS A 19 4.37 15.81 11.11
N ILE A 20 5.67 15.51 11.18
CA ILE A 20 6.17 14.12 11.09
C ILE A 20 5.55 13.26 12.18
N GLU A 21 5.58 13.74 13.42
CA GLU A 21 5.05 13.03 14.57
C GLU A 21 3.54 12.77 14.43
N GLU A 22 2.79 13.73 13.87
CA GLU A 22 1.37 13.60 13.58
C GLU A 22 1.09 12.51 12.51
N ILE A 23 1.79 12.56 11.37
CA ILE A 23 1.41 11.73 10.22
C ILE A 23 2.04 10.33 10.24
N LYS A 24 3.17 10.12 10.92
CA LYS A 24 3.94 8.85 10.83
C LYS A 24 3.12 7.63 11.22
N THR A 25 2.22 7.75 12.20
CA THR A 25 1.39 6.65 12.71
C THR A 25 0.21 6.32 11.78
N THR A 26 -0.10 7.23 10.86
CA THR A 26 -1.20 7.09 9.89
C THR A 26 -0.81 6.28 8.65
N GLY A 27 0.49 6.06 8.46
CA GLY A 27 1.04 5.33 7.32
C GLY A 27 0.54 3.88 7.28
N ARG A 28 0.02 3.46 6.13
CA ARG A 28 -0.34 2.07 5.85
C ARG A 28 0.21 1.65 4.50
N ILE A 29 0.52 0.35 4.37
CA ILE A 29 0.73 -0.28 3.06
C ILE A 29 -0.20 -1.48 2.97
N PHE A 30 -1.10 -1.51 2.00
CA PHE A 30 -1.96 -2.65 1.69
C PHE A 30 -1.41 -3.33 0.44
N PHE A 31 -0.99 -4.59 0.51
CA PHE A 31 -0.36 -5.23 -0.63
C PHE A 31 -0.56 -6.75 -0.65
N THR A 32 -0.28 -7.32 -1.81
CA THR A 32 -0.23 -8.77 -2.05
C THR A 32 1.09 -9.13 -2.71
N VAL A 33 1.54 -10.36 -2.47
CA VAL A 33 2.67 -10.98 -3.17
C VAL A 33 2.22 -12.22 -3.93
N GLU A 34 3.12 -12.85 -4.68
CA GLU A 34 2.82 -14.08 -5.42
C GLU A 34 2.57 -15.28 -4.51
N ASN A 35 3.42 -15.42 -3.51
CA ASN A 35 3.36 -16.44 -2.48
C ASN A 35 4.22 -15.98 -1.30
N ILE A 36 4.18 -16.72 -0.20
CA ILE A 36 4.95 -16.39 1.01
C ILE A 36 6.43 -16.76 0.92
N ASN A 37 6.89 -17.47 -0.12
CA ASN A 37 8.20 -18.13 -0.12
C ASN A 37 9.36 -17.16 0.04
N TYR A 38 9.31 -16.00 -0.62
CA TYR A 38 10.33 -14.96 -0.49
C TYR A 38 10.34 -14.34 0.91
N LEU A 39 9.17 -14.15 1.52
CA LEU A 39 9.05 -13.64 2.89
C LEU A 39 9.61 -14.65 3.89
N THR A 40 9.34 -15.95 3.68
CA THR A 40 9.90 -17.05 4.48
C THR A 40 11.41 -17.11 4.37
N LYS A 41 11.95 -17.22 3.14
CA LYS A 41 13.40 -17.31 2.90
C LYS A 41 14.13 -16.06 3.35
N GLY A 42 13.50 -14.90 3.21
CA GLY A 42 14.03 -13.61 3.63
C GLY A 42 13.96 -13.36 5.14
N GLY A 43 13.30 -14.21 5.93
CA GLY A 43 13.11 -14.02 7.37
C GLY A 43 12.12 -12.91 7.74
N ARG A 44 11.40 -12.34 6.77
CA ARG A 44 10.44 -11.24 6.96
C ARG A 44 9.00 -11.74 6.95
N ILE A 45 8.79 -13.05 7.13
CA ILE A 45 7.45 -13.64 7.23
C ILE A 45 6.75 -13.24 8.54
N GLY A 46 7.47 -13.11 9.64
CA GLY A 46 6.95 -12.62 10.93
C GLY A 46 5.58 -13.21 11.29
N LYS A 47 4.61 -12.32 11.53
CA LYS A 47 3.22 -12.64 11.89
C LYS A 47 2.41 -13.34 10.78
N LEU A 48 2.95 -13.49 9.58
CA LEU A 48 2.34 -14.26 8.49
C LEU A 48 2.64 -15.76 8.55
N ALA A 49 3.46 -16.23 9.50
CA ALA A 49 3.84 -17.64 9.59
C ALA A 49 2.64 -18.60 9.70
N GLY A 50 1.56 -18.18 10.37
CA GLY A 50 0.32 -18.96 10.48
C GLY A 50 -0.47 -19.12 9.16
N VAL A 51 -0.10 -18.36 8.11
CA VAL A 51 -0.72 -18.42 6.78
C VAL A 51 0.00 -19.42 5.86
N ALA A 52 1.11 -20.03 6.32
CA ALA A 52 1.90 -21.01 5.57
C ALA A 52 1.19 -22.38 5.46
N THR A 53 0.00 -22.39 4.86
CA THR A 53 -0.70 -23.62 4.50
C THR A 53 -0.10 -24.15 3.20
N GLY A 54 0.27 -25.42 3.14
CA GLY A 54 0.84 -26.11 1.97
C GLY A 54 -0.09 -26.22 0.74
N ALA A 55 -1.10 -25.36 0.63
CA ALA A 55 -2.00 -25.29 -0.50
C ALA A 55 -1.39 -24.43 -1.61
N LEU A 56 -1.25 -25.05 -2.78
CA LEU A 56 -0.80 -24.41 -4.02
C LEU A 56 -1.65 -23.17 -4.34
N SER A 57 -1.01 -22.12 -4.87
CA SER A 57 -1.67 -20.94 -5.47
C SER A 57 -2.36 -19.96 -4.50
N ILE A 58 -2.01 -19.96 -3.21
CA ILE A 58 -2.46 -18.93 -2.25
C ILE A 58 -1.62 -17.66 -2.38
N ARG A 59 -2.32 -16.52 -2.48
CA ARG A 59 -1.76 -15.17 -2.46
C ARG A 59 -2.16 -14.48 -1.14
N PRO A 60 -1.19 -14.19 -0.26
CA PRO A 60 -1.48 -13.52 1.01
C PRO A 60 -1.81 -12.04 0.77
N LEU A 61 -2.79 -11.54 1.51
CA LEU A 61 -3.04 -10.10 1.65
C LEU A 61 -2.35 -9.63 2.94
N ILE A 62 -1.61 -8.53 2.83
CA ILE A 62 -0.73 -8.04 3.88
C ILE A 62 -1.02 -6.56 4.12
N VAL A 63 -1.05 -6.15 5.38
CA VAL A 63 -1.03 -4.75 5.77
C VAL A 63 0.24 -4.45 6.56
N LEU A 64 0.98 -3.40 6.15
CA LEU A 64 2.01 -2.80 6.98
C LEU A 64 1.39 -1.64 7.76
N LYS A 65 1.57 -1.66 9.08
CA LYS A 65 1.21 -0.56 9.98
C LYS A 65 2.18 -0.55 11.16
N GLU A 66 2.48 0.63 11.69
CA GLU A 66 3.33 0.78 12.89
C GLU A 66 4.70 0.07 12.73
N GLY A 67 5.24 0.05 11.52
CA GLY A 67 6.54 -0.57 11.21
C GLY A 67 6.52 -2.10 11.06
N GLU A 68 5.36 -2.75 11.22
CA GLU A 68 5.24 -4.21 11.15
C GLU A 68 4.22 -4.68 10.11
N ILE A 69 4.41 -5.90 9.61
CA ILE A 69 3.48 -6.55 8.68
C ILE A 69 2.50 -7.47 9.42
N PHE A 70 1.26 -7.47 8.96
CA PHE A 70 0.18 -8.28 9.51
C PHE A 70 -0.60 -8.97 8.38
N PRO A 71 -1.09 -10.20 8.59
CA PRO A 71 -2.03 -10.83 7.67
C PRO A 71 -3.34 -10.03 7.66
N SER A 72 -3.83 -9.69 6.47
CA SER A 72 -5.13 -9.06 6.29
C SER A 72 -6.12 -9.94 5.52
N GLY A 73 -5.68 -11.13 5.11
CA GLY A 73 -6.51 -12.16 4.48
C GLY A 73 -5.73 -13.05 3.52
N ILE A 74 -6.44 -13.96 2.87
CA ILE A 74 -5.90 -14.85 1.84
C ILE A 74 -6.79 -14.86 0.62
N THR A 75 -6.18 -14.97 -0.56
CA THR A 75 -6.89 -15.11 -1.82
C THR A 75 -6.24 -16.18 -2.68
N ARG A 76 -6.91 -16.54 -3.78
CA ARG A 76 -6.36 -17.37 -4.84
C ARG A 76 -6.50 -16.59 -6.15
N GLY A 77 -5.45 -16.59 -6.96
CA GLY A 77 -5.39 -15.87 -8.22
C GLY A 77 -5.08 -14.37 -8.07
N ARG A 78 -4.38 -13.82 -9.08
CA ARG A 78 -3.89 -12.44 -9.09
C ARG A 78 -5.01 -11.41 -9.05
N GLU A 79 -6.02 -11.57 -9.91
CA GLU A 79 -7.14 -10.62 -10.00
C GLU A 79 -7.92 -10.48 -8.69
N LYS A 80 -8.23 -11.60 -8.03
CA LYS A 80 -8.91 -11.57 -6.74
C LYS A 80 -8.08 -10.89 -5.66
N SER A 81 -6.76 -11.09 -5.66
CA SER A 81 -5.85 -10.43 -4.73
C SER A 81 -5.82 -8.90 -4.95
N LYS A 82 -5.75 -8.44 -6.21
CA LYS A 82 -5.82 -7.01 -6.57
C LYS A 82 -7.12 -6.38 -6.06
N LYS A 83 -8.26 -6.99 -6.39
CA LYS A 83 -9.58 -6.52 -5.93
C LYS A 83 -9.64 -6.39 -4.40
N LYS A 84 -9.15 -7.39 -3.67
CA LYS A 84 -9.18 -7.36 -2.19
C LYS A 84 -8.26 -6.30 -1.59
N VAL A 85 -7.06 -6.09 -2.14
CA VAL A 85 -6.18 -5.00 -1.71
C VAL A 85 -6.83 -3.64 -1.98
N THR A 86 -7.49 -3.47 -3.13
CA THR A 86 -8.26 -2.26 -3.46
C THR A 86 -9.42 -2.02 -2.49
N GLU A 87 -10.20 -3.06 -2.17
CA GLU A 87 -11.27 -2.97 -1.16
C GLU A 87 -10.74 -2.52 0.22
N GLN A 88 -9.55 -3.00 0.62
CA GLN A 88 -8.93 -2.64 1.90
C GLN A 88 -8.55 -1.16 1.99
N ILE A 89 -7.92 -0.60 0.95
CA ILE A 89 -7.57 0.83 0.95
C ILE A 89 -8.82 1.72 0.87
N LEU A 90 -9.82 1.38 0.04
CA LEU A 90 -11.07 2.14 -0.03
C LEU A 90 -11.79 2.13 1.31
N LYS A 91 -11.81 0.98 2.00
CA LYS A 91 -12.37 0.89 3.35
C LYS A 91 -11.58 1.78 4.32
N TYR A 92 -10.26 1.77 4.26
CA TYR A 92 -9.44 2.62 5.10
C TYR A 92 -9.76 4.10 4.91
N ILE A 93 -9.92 4.57 3.66
CA ILE A 93 -10.30 5.96 3.37
C ILE A 93 -11.67 6.29 4.00
N ARG A 94 -12.68 5.44 3.78
CA ARG A 94 -14.02 5.60 4.38
C ARG A 94 -13.95 5.72 5.90
N ASP A 95 -13.22 4.82 6.55
CA ASP A 95 -13.14 4.75 8.01
C ASP A 95 -12.32 5.92 8.61
N ASN A 96 -11.52 6.64 7.81
CA ASN A 96 -10.55 7.63 8.31
C ASN A 96 -10.79 9.03 7.75
N GLY A 97 -12.04 9.49 7.78
CA GLY A 97 -12.42 10.85 7.38
C GLY A 97 -13.18 10.92 6.06
N ASN A 98 -13.30 9.80 5.35
CA ASN A 98 -14.09 9.67 4.12
C ASN A 98 -13.72 10.70 3.05
N ASP A 99 -12.44 11.07 2.98
CA ASP A 99 -11.88 12.01 2.02
C ASP A 99 -10.56 11.44 1.48
N PRO A 100 -10.50 10.97 0.21
CA PRO A 100 -9.27 10.47 -0.38
C PRO A 100 -8.20 11.55 -0.56
N ASP A 101 -8.58 12.82 -0.72
CA ASP A 101 -7.63 13.92 -0.96
C ASP A 101 -6.90 14.37 0.31
N ALA A 102 -7.40 13.99 1.50
CA ALA A 102 -6.70 14.12 2.77
C ALA A 102 -5.45 13.23 2.88
N PHE A 103 -5.24 12.32 1.91
CA PHE A 103 -4.13 11.38 1.91
C PHE A 103 -3.21 11.55 0.71
N ALA A 104 -1.94 11.24 0.91
CA ALA A 104 -1.01 10.95 -0.17
C ALA A 104 -1.04 9.44 -0.45
N ILE A 105 -1.45 9.06 -1.66
CA ILE A 105 -1.63 7.66 -2.07
C ILE A 105 -0.68 7.33 -3.22
N ASN A 106 -0.02 6.17 -3.16
CA ASN A 106 0.82 5.67 -4.24
C ASN A 106 0.54 4.18 -4.48
N VAL A 107 0.50 3.77 -5.75
CA VAL A 107 0.65 2.36 -6.13
C VAL A 107 2.11 1.97 -6.08
N GLY A 108 2.41 0.85 -5.45
CA GLY A 108 3.71 0.19 -5.51
C GLY A 108 3.62 -1.07 -6.37
N TYR A 109 4.48 -1.21 -7.37
CA TYR A 109 4.55 -2.39 -8.25
C TYR A 109 5.94 -3.02 -8.24
N GLY A 110 6.01 -4.33 -8.49
CA GLY A 110 7.27 -5.06 -8.64
C GLY A 110 7.88 -4.95 -10.05
N TYR A 111 7.92 -6.07 -10.75
CA TYR A 111 8.53 -6.19 -12.08
C TYR A 111 7.66 -5.60 -13.20
N ASP A 112 6.35 -5.80 -13.13
CA ASP A 112 5.41 -5.49 -14.22
C ASP A 112 4.83 -4.07 -14.07
N LEU A 113 5.38 -3.12 -14.83
CA LEU A 113 4.92 -1.73 -14.85
C LEU A 113 3.51 -1.60 -15.43
N GLU A 114 3.18 -2.37 -16.47
CA GLU A 114 1.89 -2.25 -17.14
C GLU A 114 0.77 -2.77 -16.24
N GLU A 115 1.01 -3.84 -15.48
CA GLU A 115 0.09 -4.25 -14.39
C GLU A 115 -0.06 -3.15 -13.34
N GLY A 116 1.05 -2.50 -12.95
CA GLY A 116 1.03 -1.39 -11.99
C GLY A 116 0.18 -0.21 -12.46
N LYS A 117 0.32 0.21 -13.72
CA LYS A 117 -0.47 1.30 -14.33
C LYS A 117 -1.95 0.94 -14.41
N ALA A 118 -2.28 -0.24 -14.92
CA ALA A 118 -3.67 -0.69 -15.00
C ALA A 118 -4.32 -0.76 -13.61
N PHE A 119 -3.56 -1.18 -12.59
CA PHE A 119 -4.04 -1.21 -11.21
C PHE A 119 -4.27 0.20 -10.63
N GLN A 120 -3.38 1.15 -10.94
CA GLN A 120 -3.51 2.55 -10.57
C GLN A 120 -4.73 3.21 -11.23
N GLU A 121 -4.88 3.07 -12.54
CA GLU A 121 -6.01 3.61 -13.31
C GLU A 121 -7.34 3.10 -12.77
N HIS A 122 -7.45 1.77 -12.56
CA HIS A 122 -8.66 1.18 -12.00
C HIS A 122 -8.98 1.70 -10.60
N PHE A 123 -7.96 1.93 -9.75
CA PHE A 123 -8.18 2.52 -8.43
C PHE A 123 -8.68 3.96 -8.52
N ILE A 124 -8.11 4.78 -9.42
CA ILE A 124 -8.56 6.16 -9.65
C ILE A 124 -10.02 6.18 -10.11
N GLU A 125 -10.42 5.29 -11.03
CA GLU A 125 -11.81 5.15 -11.47
C GLU A 125 -12.76 4.86 -10.29
N LEU A 126 -12.39 3.93 -9.41
CA LEU A 126 -13.18 3.60 -8.23
C LEU A 126 -13.27 4.77 -7.25
N VAL A 127 -12.17 5.48 -7.03
CA VAL A 127 -12.15 6.68 -6.18
C VAL A 127 -13.08 7.75 -6.77
N LYS A 128 -13.00 8.03 -8.08
CA LYS A 128 -13.88 9.01 -8.74
C LYS A 128 -15.35 8.59 -8.75
N LYS A 129 -15.62 7.29 -8.79
CA LYS A 129 -16.99 6.76 -8.71
C LYS A 129 -17.59 6.95 -7.31
N GLU A 130 -16.80 6.74 -6.26
CA GLU A 130 -17.25 6.82 -4.88
C GLU A 130 -17.19 8.25 -4.31
N TRP A 131 -16.19 9.04 -4.70
CA TRP A 131 -15.98 10.45 -4.36
C TRP A 131 -15.80 11.29 -5.64
N PRO A 132 -16.90 11.73 -6.29
CA PRO A 132 -16.83 12.43 -7.58
C PRO A 132 -15.97 13.69 -7.60
N ASP A 133 -15.94 14.42 -6.49
CA ASP A 133 -15.20 15.69 -6.36
C ASP A 133 -13.72 15.51 -6.00
N ALA A 134 -13.30 14.28 -5.64
CA ALA A 134 -11.92 14.01 -5.28
C ALA A 134 -10.99 14.27 -6.47
N LYS A 135 -9.84 14.91 -6.26
CA LYS A 135 -8.79 15.06 -7.28
C LYS A 135 -8.25 13.69 -7.68
N ALA A 136 -8.16 12.75 -6.73
CA ALA A 136 -7.68 11.39 -6.93
C ALA A 136 -6.24 11.34 -7.47
N GLU A 137 -5.37 12.18 -6.93
CA GLU A 137 -3.94 12.18 -7.24
C GLU A 137 -3.26 10.95 -6.62
N VAL A 138 -3.01 9.93 -7.44
CA VAL A 138 -2.37 8.68 -7.02
C VAL A 138 -1.04 8.55 -7.76
N GLY A 139 0.06 8.46 -7.02
CA GLY A 139 1.38 8.21 -7.62
C GLY A 139 1.59 6.73 -7.98
N ILE A 140 2.64 6.43 -8.72
CA ILE A 140 3.07 5.06 -9.03
C ILE A 140 4.58 4.95 -8.86
N LEU A 141 5.03 3.91 -8.15
CA LEU A 141 6.43 3.72 -7.77
C LEU A 141 6.83 2.25 -7.94
N GLN A 142 8.03 2.03 -8.48
CA GLN A 142 8.61 0.69 -8.51
C GLN A 142 9.19 0.32 -7.14
N ILE A 143 8.91 -0.90 -6.70
CA ILE A 143 9.45 -1.47 -5.48
C ILE A 143 10.91 -1.89 -5.75
N GLY A 144 11.83 -1.27 -5.01
CA GLY A 144 13.27 -1.48 -5.17
C GLY A 144 13.77 -2.83 -4.66
N ALA A 145 15.02 -3.14 -5.02
CA ALA A 145 15.65 -4.46 -4.79
C ALA A 145 15.65 -4.91 -3.32
N THR A 146 15.91 -4.00 -2.37
CA THR A 146 15.94 -4.32 -0.93
C THR A 146 14.61 -4.87 -0.41
N ILE A 147 13.49 -4.43 -0.98
CA ILE A 147 12.17 -4.97 -0.65
C ILE A 147 11.87 -6.20 -1.53
N GLY A 148 12.20 -6.12 -2.83
CA GLY A 148 11.98 -7.19 -3.81
C GLY A 148 12.60 -8.54 -3.42
N VAL A 149 13.79 -8.56 -2.80
CA VAL A 149 14.40 -9.81 -2.31
C VAL A 149 13.56 -10.53 -1.27
N HIS A 150 12.70 -9.82 -0.55
CA HIS A 150 11.80 -10.37 0.48
C HIS A 150 10.38 -10.59 -0.03
N THR A 151 9.90 -9.81 -0.99
CA THR A 151 8.52 -9.92 -1.50
C THR A 151 8.41 -10.73 -2.80
N GLY A 152 9.54 -11.05 -3.43
CA GLY A 152 9.59 -11.62 -4.76
C GLY A 152 9.42 -10.54 -5.85
N PRO A 153 9.33 -10.97 -7.12
CA PRO A 153 9.29 -10.07 -8.28
C PRO A 153 7.93 -9.39 -8.50
N HIS A 154 6.84 -9.92 -7.93
CA HIS A 154 5.48 -9.44 -8.20
C HIS A 154 4.71 -8.89 -6.99
N PRO A 155 5.30 -8.14 -6.04
CA PRO A 155 4.50 -7.36 -5.09
C PRO A 155 3.64 -6.34 -5.85
N LEU A 156 2.44 -6.09 -5.34
CA LEU A 156 1.56 -5.04 -5.84
C LEU A 156 0.66 -4.57 -4.71
N GLY A 157 0.46 -3.26 -4.60
CA GLY A 157 -0.39 -2.69 -3.56
C GLY A 157 -0.37 -1.17 -3.53
N PHE A 158 -0.82 -0.62 -2.40
CA PHE A 158 -0.91 0.82 -2.17
C PHE A 158 -0.16 1.21 -0.89
N GLY A 159 0.57 2.32 -0.94
CA GLY A 159 0.99 3.08 0.23
C GLY A 159 0.05 4.28 0.42
N ILE A 160 -0.35 4.54 1.67
CA ILE A 160 -1.22 5.66 2.03
C ILE A 160 -0.75 6.30 3.35
N ILE A 161 -0.76 7.62 3.42
CA ILE A 161 -0.43 8.41 4.63
C ILE A 161 -1.22 9.72 4.60
N LYS A 162 -1.60 10.26 5.77
CA LYS A 162 -2.24 11.59 5.84
C LYS A 162 -1.27 12.68 5.35
N LYS A 163 -1.83 13.72 4.71
CA LYS A 163 -1.09 14.93 4.34
C LYS A 163 -0.85 15.84 5.54
#